data_AF-A0A916LH98-F1
#
_entry.id   AF-A0A916LH98-F1
#
_cell.length_a   1.000
_cell.length_b   1.000
_cell.length_c   1.000
_cell.angle_alpha   90.00
_cell.angle_beta   90.00
_cell.angle_gamma   90.00
#
_symmetry.space_group_name_H-M   'P 1'
#
loop_
_entity.id
_entity.type
_entity.pdbx_description
1 polymer ?
#
loop_
_entity_poly.entity_id
_entity_poly.type
_entity_poly.pdbx_seq_one_letter_code
_entity_poly.pdbx_strand_id
1 'polypeptide(L)' 'MLHAGTTRRDDGAIVSSGGRVLSVVGTGADLSAARAHAYEILSSIRLPGGHFRSDIGLRAAEGKISV' A
#
# COMPACT_ATOMS: atom_id res chain seq x y z
N MET A 1 2.22 7.40 -2.59
CA MET A 1 2.25 6.11 -3.33
C MET A 1 3.59 6.00 -4.03
N LEU A 2 4.23 4.83 -4.00
CA LEU A 2 5.49 4.55 -4.67
C LEU A 2 5.27 3.45 -5.72
N HIS A 3 5.73 3.69 -6.94
CA HIS A 3 5.72 2.71 -8.02
C HIS A 3 6.90 1.75 -7.87
N ALA A 4 6.67 0.46 -8.15
CA ALA A 4 7.72 -0.56 -8.21
C ALA A 4 7.60 -1.31 -9.54
N GLY A 5 6.96 -2.48 -9.56
CA GLY A 5 6.67 -3.24 -10.76
C GLY A 5 5.51 -2.65 -11.56
N THR A 6 5.63 -1.40 -12.00
CA THR A 6 4.71 -0.76 -12.95
C THR A 6 5.43 -0.23 -14.17
N THR A 7 4.79 -0.32 -15.33
CA THR A 7 5.24 0.29 -16.58
C THR A 7 4.14 1.19 -17.13
N ARG A 8 4.54 2.27 -17.80
CA ARG A 8 3.63 3.09 -18.60
C ARG A 8 3.63 2.58 -20.04
N ARG A 9 2.45 2.25 -20.56
CA ARG A 9 2.25 1.91 -21.98
C ARG A 9 2.22 3.17 -22.85
N ASP A 10 2.31 2.98 -24.16
CA ASP A 10 2.24 4.06 -25.16
C ASP A 10 0.90 4.80 -25.16
N ASP A 11 -0.19 4.12 -24.77
CA ASP A 11 -1.53 4.71 -24.57
C ASP A 11 -1.65 5.54 -23.28
N GLY A 12 -0.58 5.64 -22.49
CA GLY A 12 -0.52 6.35 -21.22
C GLY A 12 -1.01 5.54 -20.02
N ALA A 13 -1.53 4.32 -20.20
CA ALA A 13 -1.99 3.47 -19.11
C ALA A 13 -0.83 2.98 -18.25
N ILE A 14 -1.06 2.95 -16.93
CA ILE A 14 -0.13 2.34 -15.98
C ILE A 14 -0.54 0.89 -15.76
N VAL A 15 0.40 -0.03 -15.95
CA VAL A 15 0.16 -1.47 -15.83
C VAL A 15 1.18 -2.15 -14.95
N SER A 16 0.81 -3.29 -14.37
CA SER A 16 1.75 -4.13 -13.64
C SER A 16 2.79 -4.73 -14.58
N SER A 17 4.04 -4.77 -14.13
CA SER A 17 5.20 -5.29 -14.86
C SER A 17 6.16 -6.07 -13.96
N GLY A 18 5.68 -6.57 -12.82
CA GLY A 18 6.47 -7.35 -11.85
C GLY A 18 5.63 -7.84 -10.67
N GLY A 19 6.23 -8.67 -9.81
CA GLY A 19 5.52 -9.29 -8.68
C GLY A 19 5.10 -8.29 -7.59
N ARG A 20 5.96 -7.34 -7.22
CA ARG A 20 5.63 -6.23 -6.31
C ARG A 20 5.33 -4.99 -7.12
N VAL A 21 4.05 -4.62 -7.23
CA VAL A 21 3.59 -3.58 -8.16
C VAL A 21 3.75 -2.17 -7.60
N LEU A 22 3.29 -1.92 -6.37
CA LEU A 22 3.31 -0.61 -5.73
C LEU A 22 3.42 -0.73 -4.22
N SER A 23 3.84 0.35 -3.58
CA SER A 23 3.82 0.52 -2.12
C SER A 23 2.98 1.73 -1.75
N VAL A 24 1.98 1.52 -0.91
CA VAL A 24 1.18 2.59 -0.31
C VAL A 24 1.77 2.90 1.06
N VAL A 25 2.02 4.19 1.30
CA VAL A 25 2.55 4.70 2.57
C VAL A 25 1.53 5.71 3.07
N GLY A 26 1.00 5.47 4.27
CA GLY A 26 0.13 6.39 4.97
C GLY A 26 0.92 7.14 6.04
N THR A 27 0.54 8.39 6.27
CA THR A 27 1.07 9.24 7.34
C THR A 27 -0.07 9.67 8.25
N GLY A 28 0.23 9.91 9.52
CA GLY A 28 -0.74 10.28 10.54
C GLY A 28 -0.06 10.69 11.84
N ALA A 29 -0.84 11.17 12.81
CA ALA A 29 -0.33 11.63 14.11
C ALA A 29 0.28 10.50 14.96
N ASP A 30 -0.14 9.25 14.70
CA ASP A 30 0.37 8.04 15.33
C ASP A 30 0.37 6.86 14.33
N LEU A 31 0.86 5.69 14.78
CA LEU A 31 0.93 4.49 13.96
C LEU A 31 -0.46 3.98 13.54
N SER A 32 -1.48 4.14 14.36
CA SER A 32 -2.85 3.71 14.05
C SER A 32 -3.43 4.55 12.91
N ALA A 33 -3.29 5.87 13.00
CA ALA A 33 -3.69 6.82 11.98
C ALA A 33 -2.92 6.63 10.67
N ALA A 34 -1.60 6.47 10.75
CA ALA A 34 -0.76 6.21 9.57
C ALA A 34 -1.16 4.89 8.87
N ARG A 35 -1.41 3.83 9.64
CA ARG A 35 -1.86 2.54 9.10
C ARG A 35 -3.25 2.66 8.48
N ALA A 36 -4.21 3.30 9.14
CA ALA A 36 -5.57 3.49 8.62
C ALA A 36 -5.54 4.24 7.28
N HIS A 37 -4.81 5.35 7.21
CA HIS A 37 -4.65 6.13 5.99
C HIS A 37 -4.00 5.33 4.84
N ALA A 38 -3.02 4.47 5.14
CA ALA A 38 -2.42 3.59 4.13
C ALA A 38 -3.46 2.62 3.53
N TYR A 39 -4.30 1.99 4.37
CA TYR A 39 -5.33 1.05 3.90
C TYR A 39 -6.52 1.75 3.22
N GLU A 40 -6.84 2.98 3.60
CA GLU A 40 -7.82 3.81 2.90
C GLU A 40 -7.39 4.07 1.46
N ILE A 41 -6.17 4.57 1.24
CA ILE A 41 -5.62 4.77 -0.11
C ILE A 41 -5.57 3.45 -0.88
N LEU A 42 -5.18 2.36 -0.21
CA LEU A 42 -5.10 1.06 -0.85
C LEU A 42 -6.48 0.53 -1.30
N SER A 43 -7.56 0.88 -0.57
CA SER A 43 -8.93 0.52 -0.93
C SER A 43 -9.44 1.17 -2.22
N SER A 44 -8.86 2.30 -2.61
CA SER A 44 -9.21 2.99 -3.87
C SER A 44 -8.49 2.40 -5.09
N ILE A 45 -7.55 1.47 -4.91
CA ILE A 45 -6.76 0.86 -5.98
C ILE A 45 -7.38 -0.48 -6.37
N ARG A 46 -7.69 -0.65 -7.65
CA ARG A 46 -8.07 -1.96 -8.20
C ARG A 46 -6.93 -2.53 -9.05
N LEU A 47 -6.40 -3.66 -8.61
CA LEU A 47 -5.47 -4.47 -9.36
C LEU A 47 -6.05 -5.89 -9.49
N PRO A 48 -6.58 -6.29 -10.65
CA PRO A 48 -7.09 -7.63 -10.86
C PRO A 48 -6.02 -8.69 -10.54
N GLY A 49 -6.38 -9.69 -9.71
CA GLY A 49 -5.42 -10.70 -9.23
C GLY A 49 -4.37 -10.18 -8.24
N GLY A 50 -4.48 -8.92 -7.81
CA GLY A 50 -3.60 -8.32 -6.82
C GLY A 50 -3.90 -8.82 -5.41
N HIS A 51 -2.84 -8.97 -4.61
CA HIS A 51 -2.92 -9.36 -3.22
C HIS A 51 -2.09 -8.40 -2.37
N PHE A 52 -2.55 -8.14 -1.15
CA PHE A 52 -1.84 -7.36 -0.16
C PHE A 52 -2.10 -7.93 1.23
N ARG A 53 -1.18 -7.67 2.15
CA ARG A 53 -1.32 -8.03 3.56
C ARG A 53 -2.15 -7.00 4.30
N SER A 54 -3.06 -7.44 5.16
CA SER A 54 -3.88 -6.58 6.03
C SER A 54 -3.29 -6.37 7.43
N ASP A 55 -2.18 -7.04 7.76
CA ASP A 55 -1.58 -7.07 9.10
C ASP A 55 -0.30 -6.22 9.22
N ILE A 56 0.07 -5.46 8.18
CA ILE A 56 1.26 -4.61 8.21
C ILE A 56 1.10 -3.55 9.30
N GLY A 57 2.09 -3.49 10.20
CA GLY A 57 2.10 -2.56 11.32
C GLY A 57 1.05 -2.82 12.40
N LEU A 58 0.20 -3.85 12.28
CA LEU A 58 -0.94 -4.06 13.18
C LEU A 58 -0.50 -4.20 14.64
N ARG A 59 0.48 -5.08 14.91
CA ARG A 59 0.98 -5.29 16.28
C ARG A 59 1.60 -4.04 16.90
N ALA A 60 2.28 -3.21 16.10
CA ALA A 60 2.85 -1.95 16.57
C ALA A 60 1.76 -0.91 16.84
N ALA A 61 0.76 -0.81 15.96
CA ALA A 61 -0.41 0.05 16.15
C ALA A 61 -1.25 -0.35 17.39
N GLU A 62 -1.28 -1.63 17.73
CA GLU A 62 -1.91 -2.15 18.95
C GLU A 62 -1.03 -2.02 20.21
N GLY A 63 0.17 -1.45 20.10
CA GLY A 63 1.11 -1.33 21.23
C GLY A 63 1.71 -2.65 21.70
N LYS A 64 1.56 -3.74 20.94
CA LYS A 64 2.12 -5.07 21.26
C LYS A 64 3.62 -5.17 20.94
N ILE A 65 4.18 -4.19 20.23
CA ILE A 65 5.60 -4.06 19.88
C ILE A 65 5.93 -2.57 19.84
N SER A 66 7.05 -2.17 20.43
CA SER A 66 7.58 -0.79 20.32
C SER A 66 8.46 -0.67 19.07
N VAL A 67 8.35 0.47 18.37
CA VAL A 67 9.09 0.81 17.15
C VAL A 67 9.90 2.07 17.37
#